data_AF-A0AAV4QBE1-F1
#
_entry.id   AF-A0AAV4QBE1-F1
#
_cell.length_a   1.000
_cell.length_b   1.000
_cell.length_c   1.000
_cell.angle_alpha   90.00
_cell.angle_beta   90.00
_cell.angle_gamma   90.00
#
_symmetry.space_group_name_H-M   'P 1'
#
loop_
_entity.id
_entity.type
_entity.pdbx_description
1 polymer ?
#
loop_
_entity_poly.entity_id
_entity_poly.type
_entity_poly.pdbx_seq_one_letter_code
_entity_poly.pdbx_strand_id
1 'polypeptide(L)'
;MNRYLHALKFATDLVEYCLLWHDIPAAGKVFDKYVVPDEVQDYEECLLGAIAEIVEAQQKPLQRMFDEFKTHDKWLEPDVFGSYVLNAVPVYFPDGYTAESFLAFCATICGAMILYCKETLDCSRFFEMTANIISVVLIGHTLTGEFLDRGGWRHLNRVSEHVLDSICDRNLRERLKDVLI
;
A
#
# COMPACT_ATOMS: atom_id res chain seq x y z
N MET A 1 -11.31 0.76 -21.23
CA MET A 1 -11.02 2.13 -20.78
C MET A 1 -11.29 2.35 -19.28
N ASN A 2 -12.20 1.61 -18.62
CA ASN A 2 -12.55 1.86 -17.21
C ASN A 2 -11.57 1.27 -16.16
N ARG A 3 -10.81 0.21 -16.48
CA ARG A 3 -9.96 -0.52 -15.51
C ARG A 3 -8.74 0.27 -15.01
N TYR A 4 -8.14 1.10 -15.87
CA TYR A 4 -6.98 1.94 -15.50
C TYR A 4 -7.37 2.99 -14.46
N LEU A 5 -8.51 3.66 -14.68
CA LEU A 5 -9.03 4.69 -13.77
C LEU A 5 -9.37 4.10 -12.40
N HIS A 6 -9.88 2.87 -12.36
CA HIS A 6 -10.17 2.17 -11.10
C HIS A 6 -8.89 1.84 -10.32
N ALA A 7 -7.86 1.29 -10.98
CA ALA A 7 -6.60 0.94 -10.31
C ALA A 7 -5.85 2.19 -9.81
N LEU A 8 -5.83 3.26 -10.60
CA LEU A 8 -5.21 4.53 -10.19
C LEU A 8 -5.96 5.15 -9.02
N LYS A 9 -7.30 5.20 -9.07
CA LYS A 9 -8.06 5.70 -7.93
C LYS A 9 -7.78 4.89 -6.67
N PHE A 10 -7.89 3.57 -6.74
CA PHE A 10 -7.63 2.71 -5.59
C PHE A 10 -6.27 3.03 -4.96
N ALA A 11 -5.24 3.16 -5.80
CA ALA A 11 -3.90 3.50 -5.34
C ALA A 11 -3.82 4.89 -4.71
N THR A 12 -4.50 5.89 -5.28
CA THR A 12 -4.58 7.25 -4.72
C THR A 12 -5.27 7.25 -3.36
N ASP A 13 -6.45 6.64 -3.25
CA ASP A 13 -7.22 6.56 -2.01
C ASP A 13 -6.44 5.82 -0.93
N LEU A 14 -5.74 4.74 -1.30
CA LEU A 14 -4.86 4.01 -0.40
C LEU A 14 -3.73 4.86 0.16
N VAL A 15 -3.03 5.58 -0.71
CA VAL A 15 -1.91 6.41 -0.30
C VAL A 15 -2.39 7.55 0.61
N GLU A 16 -3.50 8.18 0.26
CA GLU A 16 -4.12 9.22 1.09
C GLU A 16 -4.54 8.66 2.46
N TYR A 17 -5.18 7.49 2.48
CA TYR A 17 -5.59 6.82 3.71
C TYR A 17 -4.39 6.50 4.60
N CYS A 18 -3.33 5.93 4.06
CA CYS A 18 -2.11 5.63 4.81
C CYS A 18 -1.44 6.89 5.39
N LEU A 19 -1.41 8.01 4.65
CA LEU A 19 -0.89 9.27 5.18
C LEU A 19 -1.74 9.78 6.35
N LEU A 20 -3.06 9.78 6.19
CA LEU A 20 -4.00 10.21 7.22
C LEU A 20 -3.91 9.32 8.47
N TRP A 21 -3.77 8.00 8.30
CA TRP A 21 -3.57 7.04 9.40
C TRP A 21 -2.34 7.35 10.25
N HIS A 22 -1.32 7.98 9.67
CA HIS A 22 -0.07 8.32 10.35
C HIS A 22 0.06 9.82 10.70
N ASP A 23 -1.06 10.56 10.73
CA ASP A 23 -1.11 12.00 11.02
C ASP A 23 -0.22 12.86 10.08
N ILE A 24 0.00 12.39 8.85
CA ILE A 24 0.76 13.11 7.85
C ILE A 24 -0.23 13.85 6.94
N PRO A 25 -0.12 15.19 6.79
CA PRO A 25 -1.00 15.92 5.89
C PRO A 25 -0.85 15.40 4.47
N ALA A 26 -1.94 14.92 3.88
CA ALA A 26 -1.97 14.64 2.45
C ALA A 26 -1.59 15.92 1.69
N ALA A 27 -0.65 15.80 0.74
CA ALA A 27 -0.27 16.92 -0.11
C ALA A 27 -1.54 17.51 -0.74
N GLY A 28 -1.79 18.79 -0.49
CA GLY A 28 -3.13 19.40 -0.64
C GLY A 28 -3.81 19.04 -1.96
N LYS A 29 -4.99 18.41 -1.86
CA LYS A 29 -6.00 18.23 -2.92
C LYS A 29 -5.43 18.23 -4.34
N VAL A 30 -4.65 17.21 -4.69
CA VAL A 30 -4.44 16.88 -6.09
C VAL A 30 -5.54 15.89 -6.45
N PHE A 31 -6.32 16.22 -7.47
CA PHE A 31 -7.52 15.53 -7.97
C PHE A 31 -8.86 16.00 -7.38
N ASP A 32 -9.45 16.98 -8.07
CA ASP A 32 -10.90 17.14 -8.12
C ASP A 32 -11.56 15.76 -8.31
N LYS A 33 -12.42 15.41 -7.34
CA LYS A 33 -13.32 14.25 -7.28
C LYS A 33 -13.37 13.41 -8.56
N TYR A 34 -12.55 12.36 -8.63
CA TYR A 34 -12.86 11.24 -9.52
C TYR A 34 -14.16 10.61 -9.03
N VAL A 35 -15.26 10.90 -9.74
CA VAL A 35 -16.56 10.27 -9.50
C VAL A 35 -16.43 8.81 -9.88
N VAL A 36 -16.65 7.94 -8.90
CA VAL A 36 -16.58 6.49 -9.07
C VAL A 36 -17.97 5.91 -9.03
N PRO A 37 -18.28 4.97 -9.93
CA PRO A 37 -19.56 4.28 -9.88
C PRO A 37 -19.76 3.65 -8.50
N ASP A 38 -20.97 3.77 -7.96
CA ASP A 38 -21.38 3.35 -6.60
C ASP A 38 -21.04 1.88 -6.23
N GLU A 39 -20.66 1.04 -7.20
CA GLU A 39 -20.37 -0.39 -7.00
C GLU A 39 -19.01 -0.71 -6.35
N VAL A 40 -18.15 0.28 -6.08
CA VAL A 40 -16.78 0.09 -5.56
C VAL A 40 -16.62 0.53 -4.09
N GLN A 41 -17.54 1.33 -3.54
CA GLN A 41 -17.38 1.97 -2.23
C GLN A 41 -17.34 1.01 -1.03
N ASP A 42 -18.02 -0.14 -1.08
CA ASP A 42 -18.15 -1.02 0.09
C ASP A 42 -16.89 -1.88 0.39
N TYR A 43 -15.90 -1.85 -0.50
CA TYR A 43 -14.74 -2.74 -0.46
C TYR A 43 -13.46 -2.07 0.01
N GLU A 44 -13.44 -0.74 0.10
CA GLU A 44 -12.23 0.03 0.28
C GLU A 44 -11.77 0.02 1.75
N GLU A 45 -12.65 0.22 2.72
CA GLU A 45 -12.22 0.46 4.11
C GLU A 45 -11.44 -0.72 4.76
N CYS A 46 -11.89 -1.96 4.57
CA CYS A 46 -11.16 -3.14 5.10
C CYS A 46 -9.81 -3.34 4.41
N LEU A 47 -9.74 -3.11 3.10
CA LEU A 47 -8.51 -3.23 2.33
C LEU A 47 -7.50 -2.15 2.71
N LEU A 48 -7.96 -0.90 2.80
CA LEU A 48 -7.15 0.25 3.20
C LEU A 48 -6.65 0.09 4.65
N GLY A 49 -7.54 -0.31 5.56
CA GLY A 49 -7.21 -0.62 6.95
C GLY A 49 -6.20 -1.75 7.09
N ALA A 50 -6.36 -2.86 6.35
CA ALA A 50 -5.41 -3.97 6.38
C ALA A 50 -4.00 -3.53 5.99
N ILE A 51 -3.88 -2.71 4.94
CA ILE A 51 -2.57 -2.21 4.49
C ILE A 51 -1.96 -1.27 5.53
N ALA A 52 -2.74 -0.34 6.10
CA ALA A 52 -2.26 0.55 7.17
C ALA A 52 -1.78 -0.22 8.42
N GLU A 53 -2.53 -1.24 8.84
CA GLU A 53 -2.16 -2.12 9.95
C GLU A 53 -0.90 -2.95 9.65
N ILE A 54 -0.74 -3.45 8.41
CA ILE A 54 0.51 -4.11 7.99
C ILE A 54 1.69 -3.13 8.07
N VAL A 55 1.52 -1.88 7.61
CA VAL A 55 2.56 -0.84 7.70
C VAL A 55 2.97 -0.61 9.15
N GLU A 56 1.99 -0.51 10.04
CA GLU A 56 2.24 -0.31 11.47
C GLU A 56 2.96 -1.52 12.10
N ALA A 57 2.49 -2.73 11.83
CA ALA A 57 3.12 -3.97 12.31
C ALA A 57 4.54 -4.18 11.76
N GLN A 58 4.86 -3.64 10.57
CA GLN A 58 6.14 -3.80 9.90
C GLN A 58 7.07 -2.58 9.99
N GLN A 59 6.80 -1.61 10.88
CA GLN A 59 7.61 -0.39 10.99
C GLN A 59 9.12 -0.66 11.10
N LYS A 60 9.54 -1.63 11.92
CA LYS A 60 10.98 -1.95 12.11
C LYS A 60 11.65 -2.49 10.83
N PRO A 61 11.11 -3.54 10.17
CA PRO A 61 11.59 -3.96 8.86
C PRO A 61 11.62 -2.84 7.81
N LEU A 62 10.54 -2.05 7.73
CA LEU A 62 10.42 -0.94 6.78
C LEU A 62 11.48 0.14 7.03
N GLN A 63 11.74 0.48 8.30
CA GLN A 63 12.79 1.42 8.66
C GLN A 63 14.17 0.92 8.23
N ARG A 64 14.49 -0.37 8.44
CA ARG A 64 15.79 -0.92 8.00
C ARG A 64 15.97 -0.84 6.49
N MET A 65 14.96 -1.26 5.75
CA MET A 65 14.95 -1.16 4.30
C MET A 65 15.14 0.31 3.86
N PHE A 66 14.43 1.24 4.51
CA PHE A 66 14.56 2.67 4.26
C PHE A 66 15.95 3.21 4.58
N ASP A 67 16.56 2.80 5.68
CA ASP A 67 17.91 3.21 6.06
C ASP A 67 18.96 2.67 5.06
N GLU A 68 18.78 1.45 4.55
CA GLU A 68 19.59 0.90 3.46
C GLU A 68 19.45 1.75 2.19
N PHE A 69 18.23 2.16 1.84
CA PHE A 69 18.01 3.09 0.72
C PHE A 69 18.72 4.41 0.89
N LYS A 70 18.69 4.99 2.10
CA LYS A 70 19.36 6.27 2.40
C LYS A 70 20.85 6.27 2.08
N THR A 71 21.49 5.10 2.04
CA THR A 71 22.91 4.98 1.70
C THR A 71 23.22 5.23 0.21
N HIS A 72 22.20 5.26 -0.65
CA HIS A 72 22.36 5.63 -2.06
C HIS A 72 22.26 7.15 -2.25
N ASP A 73 23.26 7.78 -2.88
CA ASP A 73 23.34 9.25 -3.07
C ASP A 73 22.11 9.93 -3.73
N LYS A 74 21.18 9.16 -4.31
CA LYS A 74 19.97 9.65 -5.00
C LYS A 74 18.66 9.13 -4.44
N TRP A 75 18.64 8.62 -3.21
CA TRP A 75 17.46 7.98 -2.61
C TRP A 75 16.24 8.93 -2.47
N LEU A 76 16.47 10.24 -2.46
CA LEU A 76 15.43 11.27 -2.42
C LEU A 76 14.82 11.59 -3.80
N GLU A 77 15.33 11.03 -4.89
CA GLU A 77 14.75 11.23 -6.22
C GLU A 77 13.59 10.25 -6.44
N PRO A 78 12.34 10.72 -6.64
CA PRO A 78 11.17 9.86 -6.82
C PRO A 78 11.36 8.83 -7.95
N ASP A 79 12.04 9.21 -9.03
CA ASP A 79 12.29 8.35 -10.18
C ASP A 79 13.26 7.20 -9.84
N VAL A 80 14.23 7.45 -8.96
CA VAL A 80 15.17 6.42 -8.46
C VAL A 80 14.44 5.46 -7.53
N PHE A 81 13.61 5.98 -6.63
CA PHE A 81 12.76 5.16 -5.77
C PHE A 81 11.81 4.29 -6.59
N GLY A 82 11.09 4.89 -7.55
CA GLY A 82 10.14 4.16 -8.39
C GLY A 82 10.82 3.09 -9.24
N SER A 83 11.99 3.39 -9.81
CA SER A 83 12.78 2.40 -10.56
C SER A 83 13.20 1.22 -9.68
N TYR A 84 13.67 1.50 -8.46
CA TYR A 84 14.04 0.42 -7.54
C TYR A 84 12.83 -0.44 -7.17
N VAL A 85 11.72 0.18 -6.79
CA VAL A 85 10.51 -0.53 -6.40
C VAL A 85 10.01 -1.43 -7.52
N LEU A 86 9.99 -0.91 -8.76
CA LEU A 86 9.60 -1.69 -9.93
C LEU A 86 10.56 -2.86 -10.20
N ASN A 87 11.86 -2.69 -9.95
CA ASN A 87 12.84 -3.78 -10.03
C ASN A 87 12.65 -4.83 -8.92
N ALA A 88 12.04 -4.46 -7.79
CA ALA A 88 11.74 -5.38 -6.70
C ALA A 88 10.42 -6.16 -6.92
N VAL A 89 9.56 -5.77 -7.87
CA VAL A 89 8.28 -6.45 -8.15
C VAL A 89 8.42 -7.98 -8.30
N PRO A 90 9.41 -8.54 -9.04
CA PRO A 90 9.58 -9.99 -9.13
C PRO A 90 9.87 -10.69 -7.79
N VAL A 91 10.38 -9.97 -6.79
CA VAL A 91 10.61 -10.50 -5.44
C VAL A 91 9.30 -10.66 -4.67
N TYR A 92 8.33 -9.77 -4.90
CA TYR A 92 6.99 -9.86 -4.29
C TYR A 92 6.09 -10.89 -4.97
N PHE A 93 6.28 -11.06 -6.29
CA PHE A 93 5.44 -11.93 -7.12
C PHE A 93 6.26 -13.00 -7.85
N PRO A 94 7.04 -13.85 -7.14
CA PRO A 94 7.91 -14.85 -7.78
C PRO A 94 7.10 -15.89 -8.57
N ASP A 95 5.89 -16.20 -8.09
CA ASP A 95 4.96 -17.16 -8.69
C ASP A 95 3.71 -16.47 -9.28
N GLY A 96 3.82 -15.17 -9.60
CA GLY A 96 2.72 -14.33 -10.08
C GLY A 96 1.87 -13.72 -8.97
N TYR A 97 0.71 -13.17 -9.33
CA TYR A 97 -0.19 -12.50 -8.39
C TYR A 97 -0.66 -13.41 -7.25
N THR A 98 -0.62 -12.92 -6.01
CA THR A 98 -1.47 -13.39 -4.89
C THR A 98 -2.00 -12.16 -4.15
N ALA A 99 -3.14 -12.28 -3.48
CA ALA A 99 -3.69 -11.18 -2.70
C ALA A 99 -2.74 -10.79 -1.56
N GLU A 100 -2.14 -11.77 -0.89
CA GLU A 100 -1.18 -11.58 0.19
C GLU A 100 0.09 -10.86 -0.28
N SER A 101 0.66 -11.29 -1.41
CA SER A 101 1.81 -10.61 -2.02
C SER A 101 1.48 -9.17 -2.41
N PHE A 102 0.28 -8.93 -2.94
CA PHE A 102 -0.16 -7.60 -3.32
C PHE A 102 -0.36 -6.68 -2.10
N LEU A 103 -0.96 -7.18 -1.02
CA LEU A 103 -1.07 -6.44 0.24
C LEU A 103 0.31 -6.11 0.83
N ALA A 104 1.23 -7.08 0.85
CA ALA A 104 2.58 -6.87 1.34
C ALA A 104 3.37 -5.86 0.48
N PHE A 105 3.19 -5.92 -0.85
CA PHE A 105 3.75 -4.94 -1.78
C PHE A 105 3.21 -3.53 -1.48
N CYS A 106 1.89 -3.35 -1.43
CA CYS A 106 1.25 -2.08 -1.11
C CYS A 106 1.73 -1.51 0.24
N ALA A 107 1.74 -2.33 1.29
CA ALA A 107 2.22 -1.91 2.60
C ALA A 107 3.69 -1.49 2.57
N THR A 108 4.53 -2.18 1.79
CA THR A 108 5.95 -1.79 1.70
C THR A 108 6.11 -0.42 1.05
N ILE A 109 5.40 -0.15 -0.05
CA ILE A 109 5.58 1.11 -0.78
C ILE A 109 4.94 2.28 -0.01
N CYS A 110 3.75 2.08 0.56
CA CYS A 110 3.14 3.09 1.44
C CYS A 110 4.01 3.36 2.67
N GLY A 111 4.56 2.31 3.30
CA GLY A 111 5.48 2.44 4.42
C GLY A 111 6.74 3.24 4.09
N ALA A 112 7.37 2.96 2.96
CA ALA A 112 8.52 3.72 2.49
C ALA A 112 8.18 5.20 2.21
N MET A 113 7.02 5.47 1.64
CA MET A 113 6.53 6.83 1.45
C MET A 113 6.28 7.56 2.77
N ILE A 114 5.67 6.91 3.76
CA ILE A 114 5.45 7.48 5.10
C ILE A 114 6.78 7.88 5.75
N LEU A 115 7.80 7.01 5.65
CA LEU A 115 9.13 7.30 6.16
C LEU A 115 9.79 8.47 5.43
N TYR A 116 9.64 8.55 4.11
CA TYR A 116 10.08 9.68 3.31
C TYR A 116 9.42 11.00 3.73
N CYS A 117 8.09 11.00 3.86
CA CYS A 117 7.32 12.15 4.31
C CYS A 117 7.74 12.64 5.70
N LYS A 118 7.98 11.70 6.64
CA LYS A 118 8.46 12.02 7.98
C LYS A 118 9.85 12.66 7.99
N GLU A 119 10.73 12.25 7.08
CA GLU A 119 12.08 12.81 6.98
C GLU A 119 12.10 14.19 6.29
N THR A 120 11.40 14.32 5.16
CA THR A 120 11.55 15.47 4.25
C THR A 120 10.50 16.55 4.48
N LEU A 121 9.40 16.23 5.16
CA LEU A 121 8.22 17.08 5.33
C LEU A 121 7.50 17.44 4.02
N ASP A 122 7.85 16.81 2.89
CA ASP A 122 7.19 16.99 1.59
C ASP A 122 6.69 15.63 1.07
N CYS A 123 5.37 15.49 0.94
CA CYS A 123 4.76 14.27 0.41
C CYS A 123 4.39 14.35 -1.07
N SER A 124 4.42 15.54 -1.68
CA SER A 124 3.79 15.78 -3.00
C SER A 124 4.38 14.91 -4.10
N ARG A 125 5.71 14.85 -4.18
CA ARG A 125 6.44 14.11 -5.23
C ARG A 125 6.34 12.59 -5.06
N PHE A 126 6.31 12.10 -3.83
CA PHE A 126 6.25 10.66 -3.53
C PHE A 126 4.83 10.12 -3.52
N PHE A 127 3.84 10.98 -3.28
CA PHE A 127 2.42 10.63 -3.35
C PHE A 127 2.04 10.12 -4.75
N GLU A 128 2.24 10.95 -5.77
CA GLU A 128 1.89 10.59 -7.14
C GLU A 128 2.68 9.37 -7.63
N MET A 129 3.97 9.31 -7.31
CA MET A 129 4.84 8.19 -7.67
C MET A 129 4.35 6.87 -7.04
N THR A 130 4.01 6.88 -5.75
CA THR A 130 3.54 5.69 -5.03
C THR A 130 2.21 5.20 -5.60
N ALA A 131 1.26 6.11 -5.83
CA ALA A 131 -0.03 5.76 -6.43
C ALA A 131 0.15 5.20 -7.87
N ASN A 132 1.05 5.80 -8.66
CA ASN A 132 1.37 5.32 -10.00
C ASN A 132 1.99 3.91 -9.98
N ILE A 133 2.92 3.63 -9.07
CA ILE A 133 3.55 2.32 -8.96
C ILE A 133 2.53 1.24 -8.60
N ILE A 134 1.73 1.46 -7.56
CA ILE A 134 0.71 0.50 -7.10
C ILE A 134 -0.29 0.22 -8.22
N SER A 135 -0.77 1.27 -8.88
CA SER A 135 -1.72 1.13 -9.98
C SER A 135 -1.12 0.39 -11.18
N VAL A 136 0.11 0.69 -11.59
CA VAL A 136 0.79 0.01 -12.70
C VAL A 136 0.95 -1.48 -12.42
N VAL A 137 1.35 -1.86 -11.20
CA VAL A 137 1.49 -3.28 -10.82
C VAL A 137 0.12 -3.99 -10.85
N LEU A 138 -0.93 -3.37 -10.28
CA LEU A 138 -2.28 -3.93 -10.33
C LEU A 138 -2.82 -4.06 -11.76
N ILE A 139 -2.57 -3.06 -12.61
CA ILE A 139 -2.91 -3.09 -14.03
C ILE A 139 -2.17 -4.25 -14.71
N GLY A 140 -0.88 -4.43 -14.42
CA GLY A 140 -0.08 -5.53 -14.94
C GLY A 140 -0.75 -6.89 -14.69
N HIS A 141 -1.08 -7.20 -13.43
CA HIS A 141 -1.77 -8.44 -13.07
C HIS A 141 -3.21 -8.53 -13.60
N THR A 142 -3.87 -7.40 -13.84
CA THR A 142 -5.19 -7.36 -14.49
C THR A 142 -5.11 -7.66 -15.98
N LEU A 143 -4.05 -7.21 -16.65
CA LEU A 143 -3.81 -7.43 -18.08
C LEU A 143 -3.38 -8.87 -18.38
N THR A 144 -2.61 -9.49 -17.49
CA THR A 144 -2.24 -10.92 -17.60
C THR A 144 -3.40 -11.86 -17.26
N GLY A 145 -4.46 -11.36 -16.64
CA GLY A 145 -5.61 -12.15 -16.20
C GLY A 145 -5.48 -12.72 -14.78
N GLU A 146 -4.26 -12.77 -14.23
CA GLU A 146 -3.96 -13.37 -12.93
C GLU A 146 -4.80 -12.79 -11.78
N PHE A 147 -5.03 -11.46 -11.79
CA PHE A 147 -5.88 -10.82 -10.79
C PHE A 147 -7.31 -11.36 -10.81
N LEU A 148 -7.89 -11.48 -12.01
CA LEU A 148 -9.27 -11.93 -12.19
C LEU A 148 -9.41 -13.44 -11.95
N ASP A 149 -8.45 -14.23 -12.42
CA ASP A 149 -8.42 -15.69 -12.24
C ASP A 149 -8.32 -16.08 -10.76
N ARG A 150 -7.71 -15.23 -9.94
CA ARG A 150 -7.67 -15.40 -8.48
C ARG A 150 -8.82 -14.71 -7.75
N GLY A 151 -9.91 -14.36 -8.43
CA GLY A 151 -11.13 -13.84 -7.81
C GLY A 151 -11.19 -12.33 -7.63
N GLY A 152 -10.20 -11.59 -8.15
CA GLY A 152 -10.18 -10.13 -8.23
C GLY A 152 -10.38 -9.43 -6.89
N TRP A 153 -11.08 -8.30 -6.94
CA TRP A 153 -11.36 -7.45 -5.77
C TRP A 153 -12.02 -8.22 -4.63
N ARG A 154 -12.99 -9.11 -4.94
CA ARG A 154 -13.68 -9.89 -3.91
C ARG A 154 -12.72 -10.77 -3.12
N HIS A 155 -11.76 -11.41 -3.79
CA HIS A 155 -10.77 -12.22 -3.09
C HIS A 155 -9.80 -11.36 -2.29
N LEU A 156 -9.33 -10.25 -2.87
CA LEU A 156 -8.45 -9.29 -2.19
C LEU A 156 -9.07 -8.77 -0.88
N ASN A 157 -10.35 -8.41 -0.89
CA ASN A 157 -11.04 -7.95 0.33
C ASN A 157 -11.17 -9.05 1.38
N ARG A 158 -11.55 -10.26 0.98
CA ARG A 158 -11.63 -11.39 1.92
C ARG A 158 -10.27 -11.67 2.59
N VAL A 159 -9.18 -11.59 1.82
CA VAL A 159 -7.83 -11.76 2.37
C VAL A 159 -7.48 -10.61 3.30
N SER A 160 -7.89 -9.38 2.97
CA SER A 160 -7.69 -8.20 3.81
C SER A 160 -8.42 -8.30 5.15
N GLU A 161 -9.69 -8.73 5.14
CA GLU A 161 -10.46 -9.03 6.36
C GLU A 161 -9.74 -10.06 7.23
N HIS A 162 -9.30 -11.17 6.63
CA HIS A 162 -8.57 -12.21 7.36
C HIS A 162 -7.25 -11.71 7.97
N VAL A 163 -6.54 -10.82 7.26
CA VAL A 163 -5.33 -10.18 7.78
C VAL A 163 -5.66 -9.28 8.97
N LEU A 164 -6.70 -8.45 8.87
CA LEU A 164 -7.15 -7.59 9.98
C LEU A 164 -7.53 -8.42 11.21
N ASP A 165 -8.33 -9.46 11.04
CA ASP A 165 -8.70 -10.36 12.14
C ASP A 165 -7.46 -10.96 12.80
N SER A 166 -6.49 -11.40 12.00
CA SER A 166 -5.23 -11.98 12.48
C SER A 166 -4.36 -10.99 13.26
N ILE A 167 -4.34 -9.72 12.84
CA ILE A 167 -3.60 -8.64 13.53
C ILE A 167 -4.31 -8.26 14.83
N CYS A 168 -5.63 -8.07 14.79
CA CYS A 168 -6.46 -7.81 15.97
C CYS A 168 -6.30 -8.88 17.04
N ASP A 169 -6.36 -10.16 16.66
CA ASP A 169 -6.16 -11.30 17.56
C ASP A 169 -4.75 -11.30 18.19
N ARG A 170 -3.72 -10.93 17.43
CA ARG A 170 -2.35 -10.83 17.95
C ARG A 170 -2.24 -9.69 18.96
N ASN A 171 -2.74 -8.51 18.62
CA ASN A 171 -2.70 -7.33 19.49
C ASN A 171 -3.48 -7.58 20.79
N LEU A 172 -4.63 -8.26 20.71
CA LEU A 172 -5.40 -8.67 21.89
C LEU A 172 -4.60 -9.63 22.78
N ARG A 173 -3.94 -10.64 22.19
CA ARG A 173 -3.09 -11.59 22.94
C ARG A 173 -1.90 -10.91 23.61
N GLU A 174 -1.27 -9.93 22.95
CA GLU A 174 -0.17 -9.17 23.54
C GLU A 174 -0.64 -8.29 24.70
N ARG A 175 -1.76 -7.57 24.54
CA ARG A 175 -2.35 -6.76 25.63
C ARG A 175 -2.81 -7.61 26.82
N LEU A 176 -3.33 -8.81 26.58
CA LEU A 176 -3.73 -9.72 27.66
C LEU A 176 -2.52 -10.28 28.44
N LYS A 177 -1.34 -10.39 27.83
CA LYS A 177 -0.10 -10.77 28.55
C LYS A 177 0.30 -9.72 29.57
N ASP A 178 0.07 -8.44 29.28
CA ASP A 178 0.40 -7.33 30.17
C ASP A 178 -0.61 -7.15 31.32
N VAL A 179 -1.83 -7.69 31.18
CA VAL A 179 -2.90 -7.62 32.18
C VAL A 179 -2.90 -8.83 33.12
N LEU A 180 -2.29 -9.96 32.72
CA LEU A 180 -2.25 -11.20 33.49
C LEU A 180 -0.96 -11.36 34.33
N ILE A 181 -0.33 -10.26 34.75
CA ILE A 181 0.80 -10.23 35.69
C ILE A 181 0.30 -9.91 37.11
#